data_AF-A0A2D5TET5-F1
#
_entry.id   AF-A0A2D5TET5-F1
#
_cell.length_a   1.000
_cell.length_b   1.000
_cell.length_c   1.000
_cell.angle_alpha   90.00
_cell.angle_beta   90.00
_cell.angle_gamma   90.00
#
_symmetry.space_group_name_H-M   'P 1'
#
loop_
_entity.id
_entity.type
_entity.pdbx_description
1 polymer ?
#
loop_
_entity_poly.entity_id
_entity_poly.type
_entity_poly.pdbx_seq_one_letter_code
_entity_poly.pdbx_strand_id
1 'polypeptide(L)'
;MEGVIPPKEWFVIARELITQACSGASYKDYLMYVKLKPVQVGGDYRYAENVLREMLGVGAIRLSDQGRLMISDLGALPWFDEALLSGSSDAWALEEIGEKHSGKGRKFDAKLLAQIGQTGEEYVLATLKESIPSELHAYIHHVSVSDDTAGYDIQSPSTSVDSAMRMIEVKTSSRPSADKFSFFLSRNEFERGIRDPRWCIVAVQLLDGTCCTLGHIFAHQFESRMPKDVDSEVRWQTARIDIEGSAWLPGLP
;
A
#
# COMPACT_ATOMS: atom_id res chain seq x y z
N MET A 1 20.90 6.21 -9.49
CA MET A 1 21.27 4.85 -9.05
C MET A 1 20.06 4.34 -8.31
N GLU A 2 19.31 3.43 -8.91
CA GLU A 2 18.26 2.68 -8.21
C GLU A 2 18.92 2.00 -7.00
N GLY A 3 18.37 2.25 -5.82
CA GLY A 3 18.92 1.69 -4.59
C GLY A 3 18.46 0.24 -4.48
N VAL A 4 19.40 -0.70 -4.40
CA VAL A 4 19.07 -2.09 -4.08
C VAL A 4 18.40 -2.13 -2.72
N ILE A 5 17.18 -2.67 -2.64
CA ILE A 5 16.48 -2.88 -1.37
C ILE A 5 17.38 -3.74 -0.46
N PRO A 6 17.70 -3.27 0.76
CA PRO A 6 18.64 -3.96 1.62
C PRO A 6 18.08 -5.29 2.13
N PRO A 7 18.93 -6.20 2.63
CA PRO A 7 18.48 -7.48 3.15
C PRO A 7 17.70 -7.31 4.45
N LYS A 8 16.92 -8.33 4.82
CA LYS A 8 16.04 -8.34 6.00
C LYS A 8 16.74 -7.92 7.30
N GLU A 9 17.99 -8.34 7.48
CA GLU A 9 18.81 -8.02 8.66
C GLU A 9 19.03 -6.51 8.81
N TRP A 10 19.13 -5.78 7.69
CA TRP A 10 19.21 -4.32 7.70
C TRP A 10 17.97 -3.71 8.35
N PHE A 11 16.78 -4.17 7.95
CA PHE A 11 15.51 -3.68 8.49
C PHE A 11 15.36 -3.98 9.98
N VAL A 12 15.80 -5.15 10.45
CA VAL A 12 15.77 -5.48 11.89
C VAL A 12 16.55 -4.44 12.70
N ILE A 13 17.77 -4.13 12.26
CA ILE A 13 18.64 -3.15 12.93
C ILE A 13 18.09 -1.74 12.78
N ALA A 14 17.61 -1.36 11.60
CA ALA A 14 17.04 -0.04 11.36
C ALA A 14 15.82 0.22 12.24
N ARG A 15 14.91 -0.75 12.41
CA ARG A 15 13.77 -0.63 13.34
C ARG A 15 14.22 -0.42 14.78
N GLU A 16 15.24 -1.16 15.21
CA GLU A 16 15.83 -1.03 16.54
C GLU A 16 16.44 0.36 16.73
N LEU A 17 17.21 0.84 15.74
CA LEU A 17 17.78 2.19 15.73
C LEU A 17 16.69 3.27 15.80
N ILE A 18 15.66 3.19 14.96
CA ILE A 18 14.54 4.14 14.96
C ILE A 18 13.81 4.11 16.31
N THR A 19 13.61 2.93 16.90
CA THR A 19 13.00 2.79 18.24
C THR A 19 13.84 3.50 19.31
N GLN A 20 15.17 3.38 19.25
CA GLN A 20 16.09 4.07 20.15
C GLN A 20 16.13 5.59 19.88
N ALA A 21 15.99 6.03 18.63
CA ALA A 21 15.83 7.45 18.32
C ALA A 21 14.52 8.01 18.89
N CYS A 22 13.42 7.27 18.79
CA CYS A 22 12.13 7.62 19.40
C CYS A 22 12.20 7.75 20.93
N SER A 23 13.03 6.96 21.60
CA SER A 23 13.24 7.05 23.06
C SER A 23 14.22 8.17 23.46
N GLY A 24 14.82 8.86 22.47
CA GLY A 24 15.78 9.94 22.70
C GLY A 24 17.17 9.46 23.13
N ALA A 25 17.54 8.23 22.77
CA ALA A 25 18.86 7.67 23.07
C ALA A 25 19.99 8.53 22.46
N SER A 26 21.10 8.65 23.18
CA SER A 26 22.30 9.25 22.60
C SER A 26 22.98 8.30 21.63
N TYR A 27 23.76 8.87 20.69
CA TYR A 27 24.60 8.07 19.79
C TYR A 27 25.49 7.08 20.56
N LYS A 28 26.07 7.52 21.69
CA LYS A 28 26.95 6.69 22.52
C LYS A 28 26.19 5.56 23.21
N ASP A 29 25.00 5.85 23.73
CA ASP A 29 24.17 4.85 24.41
C ASP A 29 23.71 3.77 23.44
N TYR A 30 23.32 4.16 22.21
CA TYR A 30 22.96 3.21 21.18
C TYR A 30 24.12 2.27 20.81
N LEU A 31 25.32 2.82 20.57
CA LEU A 31 26.49 1.99 20.26
C LEU A 31 26.85 1.04 21.41
N MET A 32 26.76 1.51 22.66
CA MET A 32 26.99 0.67 23.83
C MET A 32 25.94 -0.45 23.92
N TYR A 33 24.67 -0.11 23.70
CA TYR A 33 23.56 -1.05 23.70
C TYR A 33 23.76 -2.18 22.68
N VAL A 34 24.11 -1.85 21.44
CA VAL A 34 24.41 -2.82 20.39
C VAL A 34 25.64 -3.67 20.76
N LYS A 35 26.69 -3.06 21.31
CA LYS A 35 27.93 -3.76 21.70
C LYS A 35 27.71 -4.81 22.79
N LEU A 36 26.78 -4.55 23.71
CA LEU A 36 26.45 -5.44 24.81
C LEU A 36 25.44 -6.53 24.42
N LYS A 37 24.81 -6.44 23.25
CA LYS A 37 23.81 -7.39 22.78
C LYS A 37 24.50 -8.71 22.38
N PRO A 38 23.93 -9.89 22.72
CA PRO A 38 24.44 -11.16 22.24
C PRO A 38 24.50 -11.19 20.72
N VAL A 39 25.60 -11.72 20.16
CA VAL A 39 25.76 -11.83 18.69
C VAL A 39 24.63 -12.69 18.14
N GLN A 40 23.83 -12.12 17.25
CA GLN A 40 22.81 -12.83 16.48
C GLN A 40 23.33 -13.06 15.05
N VAL A 41 22.91 -14.16 14.42
CA VAL A 41 23.24 -14.44 13.02
C VAL A 41 22.76 -13.27 12.15
N GLY A 42 23.68 -12.66 11.40
CA GLY A 42 23.38 -11.55 10.49
C GLY A 42 23.35 -10.15 11.11
N GLY A 43 23.61 -10.00 12.42
CA GLY A 43 23.53 -8.71 13.12
C GLY A 43 24.64 -8.53 14.15
N ASP A 44 25.89 -8.40 13.70
CA ASP A 44 26.99 -8.06 14.60
C ASP A 44 27.07 -6.55 14.86
N TYR A 45 27.86 -6.16 15.87
CA TYR A 45 28.07 -4.76 16.23
C TYR A 45 28.53 -3.88 15.05
N ARG A 46 29.38 -4.42 14.17
CA ARG A 46 29.91 -3.66 13.02
C ARG A 46 28.81 -3.41 11.99
N TYR A 47 27.96 -4.40 11.76
CA TYR A 47 26.83 -4.27 10.85
C TYR A 47 25.84 -3.21 11.34
N ALA A 48 25.52 -3.21 12.64
CA ALA A 48 24.68 -2.17 13.23
C ALA A 48 25.30 -0.77 13.18
N GLU A 49 26.61 -0.66 13.40
CA GLU A 49 27.33 0.61 13.22
C GLU A 49 27.27 1.10 11.77
N ASN A 50 27.37 0.18 10.80
CA ASN A 50 27.25 0.52 9.38
C ASN A 50 25.85 1.01 9.00
N VAL A 51 24.79 0.36 9.47
CA VAL A 51 23.39 0.80 9.25
C VAL A 51 23.18 2.21 9.84
N LEU A 52 23.67 2.46 11.05
CA LEU A 52 23.61 3.80 11.66
C LEU A 52 24.35 4.84 10.82
N ARG A 53 25.56 4.53 10.35
CA ARG A 53 26.35 5.43 9.50
C ARG A 53 25.67 5.71 8.18
N GLU A 54 25.06 4.71 7.55
CA GLU A 54 24.28 4.86 6.32
C GLU A 54 23.10 5.80 6.55
N MET A 55 22.27 5.54 7.56
CA MET A 55 21.10 6.35 7.87
C MET A 55 21.46 7.79 8.25
N LEU A 56 22.58 8.01 8.95
CA LEU A 56 23.13 9.35 9.21
C LEU A 56 23.63 10.02 7.93
N GLY A 57 24.33 9.26 7.08
CA GLY A 57 24.95 9.75 5.85
C GLY A 57 23.92 10.22 4.83
N VAL A 58 22.78 9.54 4.72
CA VAL A 58 21.67 9.96 3.85
C VAL A 58 20.73 10.95 4.53
N GLY A 59 20.85 11.18 5.84
CA GLY A 59 19.98 12.10 6.59
C GLY A 59 18.62 11.53 6.99
N ALA A 60 18.45 10.20 6.96
CA ALA A 60 17.27 9.54 7.50
C ALA A 60 17.20 9.62 9.03
N ILE A 61 18.37 9.53 9.67
CA ILE A 61 18.58 9.88 11.07
C ILE A 61 19.51 11.09 11.12
N ARG A 62 19.36 11.94 12.14
CA ARG A 62 20.30 13.02 12.46
C ARG A 62 20.67 13.01 13.94
N LEU A 63 21.74 13.73 14.27
CA LEU A 63 22.10 14.01 15.65
C LEU A 63 21.57 15.40 16.05
N SER A 64 21.01 15.50 17.24
CA SER A 64 20.76 16.81 17.87
C SER A 64 22.06 17.44 18.37
N ASP A 65 22.02 18.71 18.77
CA ASP A 65 23.15 19.42 19.37
C ASP A 65 23.69 18.73 20.64
N GLN A 66 22.85 17.94 21.32
CA GLN A 66 23.21 17.15 22.50
C GLN A 66 23.69 15.72 22.15
N GLY A 67 23.84 15.40 20.86
CA GLY A 67 24.25 14.08 20.40
C GLY A 67 23.17 13.00 20.50
N ARG A 68 21.89 13.39 20.54
CA ARG A 68 20.75 12.44 20.54
C ARG A 68 20.36 12.06 19.13
N LEU A 69 19.98 10.80 18.94
CA LEU A 69 19.46 10.30 17.68
C LEU A 69 18.05 10.85 17.46
N MET A 70 17.79 11.38 16.27
CA MET A 70 16.50 11.93 15.87
C MET A 70 16.12 11.38 14.50
N ILE A 71 14.87 10.93 14.35
CA ILE A 71 14.30 10.63 13.04
C ILE A 71 14.17 11.94 12.27
N SER A 72 14.63 11.95 11.03
CA SER A 72 14.57 13.12 10.16
C SER A 72 13.65 12.82 8.97
N ASP A 73 14.16 12.15 7.93
CA ASP A 73 13.37 11.80 6.75
C ASP A 73 13.76 10.41 6.25
N LEU A 74 12.96 9.38 6.58
CA LEU A 74 13.18 8.03 6.07
C LEU A 74 13.13 7.98 4.53
N GLY A 75 12.47 8.94 3.90
CA GLY A 75 12.47 9.10 2.45
C GLY A 75 13.80 9.52 1.83
N ALA A 76 14.77 9.94 2.63
CA ALA A 76 16.11 10.19 2.15
C ALA A 76 16.87 8.90 1.82
N LEU A 77 16.38 7.73 2.25
CA LEU A 77 16.91 6.43 1.84
C LEU A 77 16.57 6.18 0.35
N PRO A 78 17.57 5.95 -0.51
CA PRO A 78 17.39 5.97 -1.97
C PRO A 78 16.53 4.83 -2.52
N TRP A 79 16.33 3.76 -1.76
CA TRP A 79 15.54 2.58 -2.11
C TRP A 79 14.16 2.55 -1.44
N PHE A 80 13.86 3.51 -0.56
CA PHE A 80 12.75 3.38 0.37
C PHE A 80 11.39 3.55 -0.29
N ASP A 81 11.25 4.51 -1.20
CA ASP A 81 10.02 4.64 -1.99
C ASP A 81 9.75 3.38 -2.81
N GLU A 82 10.76 2.85 -3.50
CA GLU A 82 10.64 1.60 -4.26
C GLU A 82 10.24 0.40 -3.38
N ALA A 83 10.81 0.31 -2.18
CA ALA A 83 10.44 -0.73 -1.22
C ALA A 83 8.98 -0.59 -0.75
N LEU A 84 8.51 0.62 -0.43
CA LEU A 84 7.11 0.85 -0.05
C LEU A 84 6.14 0.55 -1.20
N LEU A 85 6.53 0.88 -2.43
CA LEU A 85 5.70 0.67 -3.62
C LEU A 85 5.62 -0.80 -4.03
N SER A 86 6.69 -1.57 -3.84
CA SER A 86 6.67 -3.02 -4.01
C SER A 86 5.92 -3.76 -2.88
N GLY A 87 5.41 -3.03 -1.88
CA GLY A 87 4.69 -3.60 -0.76
C GLY A 87 5.59 -4.29 0.25
N SER A 88 6.86 -3.88 0.36
CA SER A 88 7.80 -4.44 1.34
C SER A 88 7.26 -4.27 2.76
N SER A 89 6.95 -5.40 3.40
CA SER A 89 6.44 -5.44 4.77
C SER A 89 7.40 -4.78 5.76
N ASP A 90 8.70 -5.02 5.58
CA ASP A 90 9.74 -4.44 6.42
C ASP A 90 9.89 -2.92 6.24
N ALA A 91 9.77 -2.40 5.00
CA ALA A 91 9.80 -0.96 4.75
C ALA A 91 8.57 -0.24 5.34
N TRP A 92 7.38 -0.83 5.18
CA TRP A 92 6.15 -0.29 5.77
C TRP A 92 6.19 -0.30 7.30
N ALA A 93 6.82 -1.29 7.91
CA ALA A 93 7.03 -1.32 9.37
C ALA A 93 7.92 -0.16 9.85
N LEU A 94 8.94 0.24 9.08
CA LEU A 94 9.75 1.43 9.38
C LEU A 94 8.93 2.71 9.23
N GLU A 95 8.18 2.83 8.13
CA GLU A 95 7.34 3.99 7.85
C GLU A 95 6.29 4.19 8.94
N GLU A 96 5.65 3.12 9.42
CA GLU A 96 4.66 3.20 10.50
C GLU A 96 5.24 3.80 11.79
N ILE A 97 6.50 3.48 12.12
CA ILE A 97 7.19 4.08 13.27
C ILE A 97 7.47 5.57 13.01
N GLY A 98 7.90 5.91 11.80
CA GLY A 98 8.16 7.29 11.36
C GLY A 98 6.90 8.17 11.35
N GLU A 99 5.79 7.67 10.81
CA GLU A 99 4.49 8.34 10.78
C GLU A 99 3.98 8.60 12.20
N LYS A 100 4.05 7.59 13.09
CA LYS A 100 3.64 7.73 14.49
C LYS A 100 4.45 8.79 15.23
N HIS A 101 5.75 8.88 14.96
CA HIS A 101 6.62 9.86 15.61
C HIS A 101 6.42 11.29 15.05
N SER A 102 6.32 11.44 13.73
CA SER A 102 6.22 12.73 13.06
C SER A 102 4.80 13.30 13.01
N GLY A 103 3.78 12.46 13.18
CA GLY A 103 2.37 12.80 13.02
C GLY A 103 1.95 13.09 11.58
N LYS A 104 2.80 12.78 10.59
CA LYS A 104 2.55 13.06 9.18
C LYS A 104 2.66 11.78 8.36
N GLY A 105 1.64 11.52 7.54
CA GLY A 105 1.68 10.45 6.55
C GLY A 105 2.48 10.85 5.32
N ARG A 106 3.14 9.87 4.69
CA ARG A 106 3.90 10.08 3.45
C ARG A 106 2.98 10.42 2.28
N LYS A 107 3.47 11.26 1.37
CA LYS A 107 2.87 11.50 0.06
C LYS A 107 3.70 10.77 -0.99
N PHE A 108 3.03 10.01 -1.85
CA PHE A 108 3.68 9.28 -2.93
C PHE A 108 3.54 10.02 -4.26
N ASP A 109 4.48 9.77 -5.16
CA ASP A 109 4.43 10.25 -6.55
C ASP A 109 3.20 9.65 -7.26
N ALA A 110 2.43 10.51 -7.93
CA ALA A 110 1.26 10.11 -8.70
C ALA A 110 1.59 9.07 -9.78
N LYS A 111 2.77 9.14 -10.41
CA LYS A 111 3.19 8.17 -11.43
C LYS A 111 3.37 6.77 -10.84
N LEU A 112 3.91 6.70 -9.63
CA LEU A 112 4.16 5.43 -8.94
C LEU A 112 2.85 4.82 -8.42
N LEU A 113 1.93 5.66 -7.92
CA LEU A 113 0.59 5.20 -7.56
C LEU A 113 -0.17 4.64 -8.78
N ALA A 114 -0.02 5.26 -9.95
CA ALA A 114 -0.59 4.75 -11.20
C ALA A 114 -0.02 3.39 -11.58
N GLN A 115 1.29 3.17 -11.39
CA GLN A 115 1.92 1.87 -11.62
C GLN A 115 1.36 0.77 -10.71
N ILE A 116 1.16 1.08 -9.42
CA ILE A 116 0.53 0.14 -8.48
C ILE A 116 -0.91 -0.20 -8.91
N GLY A 117 -1.68 0.81 -9.33
CA GLY A 117 -3.03 0.61 -9.89
C GLY A 117 -3.00 -0.38 -11.05
N GLN A 118 -2.17 -0.10 -12.06
CA GLN A 118 -1.99 -0.93 -13.24
C GLN A 118 -1.55 -2.37 -12.88
N THR A 119 -0.60 -2.55 -11.96
CA THR A 119 -0.16 -3.88 -11.51
C THR A 119 -1.32 -4.69 -10.91
N GLY A 120 -2.22 -4.04 -10.17
CA GLY A 120 -3.41 -4.72 -9.66
C GLY A 120 -4.42 -5.08 -10.74
N GLU A 121 -4.65 -4.18 -11.70
CA GLU A 121 -5.54 -4.45 -12.84
C GLU A 121 -5.04 -5.64 -13.68
N GLU A 122 -3.74 -5.67 -13.98
CA GLU A 122 -3.09 -6.78 -14.71
C GLU A 122 -3.21 -8.11 -13.95
N TYR A 123 -3.00 -8.08 -12.62
CA TYR A 123 -3.20 -9.24 -11.77
C TYR A 123 -4.65 -9.75 -11.81
N VAL A 124 -5.64 -8.87 -11.66
CA VAL A 124 -7.06 -9.25 -11.71
C VAL A 124 -7.42 -9.85 -13.08
N LEU A 125 -6.94 -9.26 -14.18
CA LEU A 125 -7.15 -9.82 -15.52
C LEU A 125 -6.56 -11.22 -15.68
N ALA A 126 -5.35 -11.46 -15.16
CA ALA A 126 -4.73 -12.78 -15.19
C ALA A 126 -5.56 -13.79 -14.38
N THR A 127 -5.96 -13.43 -13.15
CA THR A 127 -6.78 -14.29 -12.29
C THR A 127 -8.16 -14.57 -12.89
N LEU A 128 -8.78 -13.60 -13.57
CA LEU A 128 -10.04 -13.82 -14.30
C LEU A 128 -9.87 -14.83 -15.43
N LYS A 129 -8.79 -14.73 -16.22
CA LYS A 129 -8.50 -15.68 -17.30
C LYS A 129 -8.21 -17.09 -16.80
N GLU A 130 -7.64 -17.23 -15.61
CA GLU A 130 -7.43 -18.53 -14.97
C GLU A 130 -8.73 -19.13 -14.43
N SER A 131 -9.65 -18.28 -13.95
CA SER A 131 -10.89 -18.70 -13.28
C SER A 131 -12.06 -18.92 -14.25
N ILE A 132 -12.04 -18.26 -15.41
CA ILE A 132 -13.13 -18.28 -16.39
C ILE A 132 -12.75 -19.22 -17.55
N PRO A 133 -13.71 -20.04 -18.06
CA PRO A 133 -13.47 -20.88 -19.22
C PRO A 133 -12.94 -20.10 -20.44
N SER A 134 -11.98 -20.69 -21.15
CA SER A 134 -11.26 -20.05 -22.26
C SER A 134 -12.17 -19.51 -23.37
N GLU A 135 -13.31 -20.17 -23.61
CA GLU A 135 -14.33 -19.78 -24.59
C GLU A 135 -15.01 -18.45 -24.25
N LEU A 136 -14.95 -18.01 -22.98
CA LEU A 136 -15.51 -16.75 -22.51
C LEU A 136 -14.46 -15.63 -22.38
N HIS A 137 -13.17 -15.90 -22.62
CA HIS A 137 -12.11 -14.90 -22.49
C HIS A 137 -12.29 -13.70 -23.42
N ALA A 138 -12.97 -13.88 -24.56
CA ALA A 138 -13.31 -12.80 -25.48
C ALA A 138 -14.21 -11.71 -24.86
N TYR A 139 -14.87 -12.00 -23.73
CA TYR A 139 -15.73 -11.07 -23.00
C TYR A 139 -15.02 -10.40 -21.81
N ILE A 140 -13.73 -10.67 -21.60
CA ILE A 140 -12.90 -10.02 -20.60
C ILE A 140 -12.24 -8.82 -21.27
N HIS A 141 -12.63 -7.61 -20.86
CA HIS A 141 -12.14 -6.35 -21.43
C HIS A 141 -11.50 -5.49 -20.36
N HIS A 142 -10.28 -5.02 -20.64
CA HIS A 142 -9.60 -4.00 -19.86
C HIS A 142 -10.09 -2.63 -20.35
N VAL A 143 -11.17 -2.14 -19.74
CA VAL A 143 -11.92 -0.98 -20.21
C VAL A 143 -11.14 0.31 -19.97
N SER A 144 -10.47 0.47 -18.83
CA SER A 144 -9.66 1.68 -18.51
C SER A 144 -8.65 2.02 -19.60
N VAL A 145 -7.99 1.03 -20.21
CA VAL A 145 -7.05 1.24 -21.35
C VAL A 145 -7.69 1.95 -22.55
N SER A 146 -9.01 1.80 -22.74
CA SER A 146 -9.76 2.35 -23.88
C SER A 146 -10.71 3.49 -23.53
N ASP A 147 -11.22 3.53 -22.30
CA ASP A 147 -12.20 4.50 -21.82
C ASP A 147 -12.11 4.68 -20.29
N ASP A 148 -11.21 5.57 -19.86
CA ASP A 148 -11.08 5.99 -18.46
C ASP A 148 -12.34 6.71 -17.90
N THR A 149 -13.32 7.06 -18.74
CA THR A 149 -14.54 7.74 -18.30
C THR A 149 -15.66 6.78 -17.91
N ALA A 150 -15.49 5.48 -18.19
CA ALA A 150 -16.50 4.45 -17.96
C ALA A 150 -16.89 4.27 -16.47
N GLY A 151 -15.96 4.59 -15.56
CA GLY A 151 -16.12 4.48 -14.10
C GLY A 151 -15.90 3.06 -13.56
N TYR A 152 -15.15 2.24 -14.28
CA TYR A 152 -14.66 0.91 -13.89
C TYR A 152 -13.50 0.49 -14.81
N ASP A 153 -12.64 -0.40 -14.33
CA ASP A 153 -11.41 -0.80 -15.03
C ASP A 153 -11.62 -2.01 -15.93
N ILE A 154 -12.40 -3.01 -15.48
CA ILE A 154 -12.52 -4.29 -16.16
C ILE A 154 -13.99 -4.67 -16.34
N GLN A 155 -14.35 -5.15 -17.52
CA GLN A 155 -15.61 -5.87 -17.75
C GLN A 155 -15.31 -7.36 -17.91
N SER A 156 -16.04 -8.23 -17.22
CA SER A 156 -15.81 -9.67 -17.28
C SER A 156 -17.09 -10.45 -17.03
N PRO A 157 -17.23 -11.69 -17.57
CA PRO A 157 -18.15 -12.66 -16.99
C PRO A 157 -17.87 -12.84 -15.49
N SER A 158 -18.92 -13.13 -14.72
CA SER A 158 -18.81 -13.44 -13.30
C SER A 158 -18.12 -14.79 -13.11
N THR A 159 -17.28 -14.89 -12.08
CA THR A 159 -16.65 -16.15 -11.65
C THR A 159 -17.56 -16.98 -10.74
N SER A 160 -18.70 -16.43 -10.30
CA SER A 160 -19.58 -17.05 -9.29
C SER A 160 -21.02 -17.26 -9.76
N VAL A 161 -21.47 -16.50 -10.77
CA VAL A 161 -22.85 -16.56 -11.28
C VAL A 161 -22.83 -16.76 -12.78
N ASP A 162 -23.35 -17.92 -13.23
CA ASP A 162 -23.42 -18.25 -14.65
C ASP A 162 -24.14 -17.17 -15.46
N SER A 163 -23.54 -16.83 -16.61
CA SER A 163 -24.07 -15.85 -17.58
C SER A 163 -24.21 -14.41 -17.06
N ALA A 164 -23.74 -14.10 -15.84
CA ALA A 164 -23.70 -12.73 -15.34
C ALA A 164 -22.45 -12.01 -15.83
N MET A 165 -22.57 -10.70 -16.08
CA MET A 165 -21.43 -9.81 -16.35
C MET A 165 -21.16 -8.93 -15.13
N ARG A 166 -19.90 -8.59 -14.92
CA ARG A 166 -19.39 -7.72 -13.87
C ARG A 166 -18.67 -6.52 -14.47
N MET A 167 -18.88 -5.37 -13.83
CA MET A 167 -18.11 -4.15 -14.04
C MET A 167 -17.23 -4.00 -12.80
N ILE A 168 -15.93 -4.09 -12.97
CA ILE A 168 -14.97 -4.27 -11.88
C ILE A 168 -14.11 -3.01 -11.82
N GLU A 169 -14.17 -2.32 -10.70
CA GLU A 169 -13.20 -1.32 -10.29
C GLU A 169 -12.12 -2.01 -9.44
N VAL A 170 -10.85 -1.85 -9.79
CA VAL A 170 -9.73 -2.44 -9.07
C VAL A 170 -9.10 -1.40 -8.17
N LYS A 171 -9.02 -1.69 -6.87
CA LYS A 171 -8.30 -0.85 -5.91
C LYS A 171 -7.12 -1.63 -5.37
N THR A 172 -5.92 -1.09 -5.56
CA THR A 172 -4.67 -1.72 -5.16
C THR A 172 -3.99 -0.93 -4.06
N SER A 173 -3.54 -1.62 -3.02
CA SER A 173 -2.71 -1.03 -1.95
C SER A 173 -1.42 -1.81 -1.80
N SER A 174 -0.29 -1.11 -1.73
CA SER A 174 0.98 -1.70 -1.31
C SER A 174 1.18 -1.63 0.21
N ARG A 175 0.39 -0.81 0.91
CA ARG A 175 0.44 -0.71 2.38
C ARG A 175 -0.20 -1.94 2.99
N PRO A 176 0.53 -2.76 3.77
CA PRO A 176 -0.06 -3.88 4.48
C PRO A 176 -1.08 -3.35 5.48
N SER A 177 -2.27 -3.94 5.50
CA SER A 177 -3.26 -3.66 6.52
C SER A 177 -3.90 -4.96 6.99
N ALA A 178 -3.81 -5.22 8.29
CA ALA A 178 -4.34 -6.44 8.89
C ALA A 178 -5.88 -6.41 9.01
N ASP A 179 -6.46 -5.24 9.27
CA ASP A 179 -7.86 -5.12 9.69
C ASP A 179 -8.76 -4.40 8.68
N LYS A 180 -8.20 -3.46 7.89
CA LYS A 180 -8.98 -2.57 7.02
C LYS A 180 -8.30 -2.32 5.68
N PHE A 181 -9.03 -2.45 4.59
CA PHE A 181 -8.54 -2.01 3.30
C PHE A 181 -8.97 -0.57 3.04
N SER A 182 -7.98 0.32 2.91
CA SER A 182 -8.18 1.74 2.65
C SER A 182 -7.99 2.03 1.16
N PHE A 183 -8.94 2.73 0.56
CA PHE A 183 -8.82 3.20 -0.83
C PHE A 183 -9.53 4.54 -1.03
N PHE A 184 -9.27 5.16 -2.18
CA PHE A 184 -9.99 6.34 -2.62
C PHE A 184 -10.95 5.95 -3.73
N LEU A 185 -12.18 6.48 -3.66
CA LEU A 185 -13.21 6.29 -4.67
C LEU A 185 -13.59 7.64 -5.24
N SER A 186 -13.54 7.76 -6.57
CA SER A 186 -14.01 8.98 -7.24
C SER A 186 -15.54 9.05 -7.27
N ARG A 187 -16.04 10.25 -7.50
CA ARG A 187 -17.47 10.46 -7.67
C ARG A 187 -18.04 9.69 -8.86
N ASN A 188 -17.33 9.67 -9.98
CA ASN A 188 -17.77 8.98 -11.19
C ASN A 188 -17.90 7.47 -10.95
N GLU A 189 -16.88 6.86 -10.33
CA GLU A 189 -16.89 5.45 -9.93
C GLU A 189 -18.09 5.13 -9.03
N PHE A 190 -18.31 5.94 -8.00
CA PHE A 190 -19.42 5.73 -7.09
C PHE A 190 -20.78 5.87 -7.77
N GLU A 191 -20.99 6.94 -8.56
CA GLU A 191 -22.25 7.16 -9.28
C GLU A 191 -22.52 6.03 -10.29
N ARG A 192 -21.48 5.49 -10.93
CA ARG A 192 -21.58 4.29 -11.76
C ARG A 192 -21.99 3.08 -10.94
N GLY A 193 -21.36 2.87 -9.79
CA GLY A 193 -21.62 1.79 -8.87
C GLY A 193 -23.06 1.72 -8.35
N ILE A 194 -23.65 2.88 -8.06
CA ILE A 194 -25.03 2.98 -7.58
C ILE A 194 -26.06 2.71 -8.69
N ARG A 195 -25.74 3.09 -9.93
CA ARG A 195 -26.66 2.91 -11.07
C ARG A 195 -26.63 1.50 -11.65
N ASP A 196 -25.50 0.79 -11.52
CA ASP A 196 -25.31 -0.53 -12.09
C ASP A 196 -25.05 -1.59 -11.01
N PRO A 197 -26.01 -2.47 -10.67
CA PRO A 197 -25.81 -3.50 -9.65
C PRO A 197 -24.77 -4.57 -10.02
N ARG A 198 -24.28 -4.57 -11.26
CA ARG A 198 -23.16 -5.42 -11.69
C ARG A 198 -21.81 -4.84 -11.32
N TRP A 199 -21.77 -3.57 -10.91
CA TRP A 199 -20.56 -2.87 -10.55
C TRP A 199 -20.09 -3.26 -9.14
N CYS A 200 -18.81 -3.52 -9.01
CA CYS A 200 -18.18 -3.89 -7.76
C CYS A 200 -16.73 -3.43 -7.73
N ILE A 201 -16.19 -3.32 -6.52
CA ILE A 201 -14.79 -3.08 -6.27
C ILE A 201 -14.13 -4.42 -5.97
N VAL A 202 -12.98 -4.69 -6.58
CA VAL A 202 -12.05 -5.75 -6.19
C VAL A 202 -10.87 -5.11 -5.47
N ALA A 203 -10.60 -5.57 -4.25
CA ALA A 203 -9.44 -5.13 -3.47
C ALA A 203 -8.25 -6.07 -3.73
N VAL A 204 -7.12 -5.46 -4.13
CA VAL A 204 -5.85 -6.14 -4.35
C VAL A 204 -4.83 -5.60 -3.34
N GLN A 205 -4.18 -6.51 -2.64
CA GLN A 205 -3.04 -6.18 -1.80
C GLN A 205 -1.75 -6.58 -2.53
N LEU A 206 -0.84 -5.62 -2.69
CA LEU A 206 0.53 -5.88 -3.09
C LEU A 206 1.38 -5.99 -1.83
N LEU A 207 1.98 -7.16 -1.62
CA LEU A 207 2.82 -7.47 -0.46
C LEU A 207 4.08 -8.19 -0.94
N ASP A 208 5.24 -7.63 -0.59
CA ASP A 208 6.56 -8.19 -0.93
C ASP A 208 6.68 -8.61 -2.42
N GLY A 209 6.21 -7.73 -3.31
CA GLY A 209 6.23 -7.93 -4.77
C GLY A 209 5.14 -8.86 -5.32
N THR A 210 4.25 -9.38 -4.47
CA THR A 210 3.20 -10.32 -4.85
C THR A 210 1.81 -9.70 -4.65
N CYS A 211 0.98 -9.74 -5.69
CA CYS A 211 -0.43 -9.36 -5.58
C CYS A 211 -1.27 -10.52 -5.03
N CYS A 212 -2.24 -10.19 -4.16
CA CYS A 212 -3.29 -11.10 -3.75
C CYS A 212 -4.65 -10.41 -3.70
N THR A 213 -5.71 -11.16 -4.03
CA THR A 213 -7.08 -10.68 -3.94
C THR A 213 -7.55 -10.77 -2.49
N LEU A 214 -7.94 -9.64 -1.89
CA LEU A 214 -8.58 -9.64 -0.57
C LEU A 214 -10.06 -10.02 -0.65
N GLY A 215 -10.71 -9.60 -1.73
CA GLY A 215 -12.10 -9.89 -2.02
C GLY A 215 -12.75 -8.83 -2.88
N HIS A 216 -14.08 -8.85 -2.95
CA HIS A 216 -14.87 -7.86 -3.65
C HIS A 216 -16.03 -7.32 -2.81
N ILE A 217 -16.53 -6.14 -3.17
CA ILE A 217 -17.66 -5.49 -2.51
C ILE A 217 -18.50 -4.71 -3.52
N PHE A 218 -19.83 -4.73 -3.37
CA PHE A 218 -20.77 -3.99 -4.20
C PHE A 218 -21.10 -2.62 -3.59
N ALA A 219 -21.46 -1.65 -4.45
CA ALA A 219 -21.78 -0.28 -4.01
C ALA A 219 -22.84 -0.22 -2.90
N HIS A 220 -23.91 -1.01 -3.01
CA HIS A 220 -25.01 -1.03 -2.04
C HIS A 220 -24.56 -1.44 -0.62
N GLN A 221 -23.42 -2.12 -0.47
CA GLN A 221 -22.90 -2.52 0.84
C GLN A 221 -22.25 -1.36 1.61
N PHE A 222 -21.87 -0.27 0.94
CA PHE A 222 -21.21 0.87 1.58
C PHE A 222 -21.81 2.25 1.20
N GLU A 223 -22.78 2.30 0.30
CA GLU A 223 -23.40 3.55 -0.20
C GLU A 223 -23.89 4.49 0.91
N SER A 224 -24.40 3.93 2.01
CA SER A 224 -24.95 4.70 3.15
C SER A 224 -23.88 5.52 3.89
N ARG A 225 -22.61 5.21 3.68
CA ARG A 225 -21.45 5.88 4.31
C ARG A 225 -20.85 6.97 3.43
N MET A 226 -21.30 7.11 2.19
CA MET A 226 -20.71 8.05 1.24
C MET A 226 -21.14 9.51 1.51
N PRO A 227 -20.28 10.50 1.20
CA PRO A 227 -20.64 11.90 1.34
C PRO A 227 -21.90 12.25 0.53
N LYS A 228 -22.74 13.10 1.11
CA LYS A 228 -23.89 13.69 0.42
C LYS A 228 -23.58 15.16 0.16
N ASP A 229 -23.88 15.63 -1.05
CA ASP A 229 -23.85 17.07 -1.31
C ASP A 229 -25.00 17.72 -0.57
N VAL A 230 -24.70 18.83 0.11
CA VAL A 230 -25.69 19.64 0.86
C VAL A 230 -25.94 20.99 0.21
N ASP A 231 -25.22 21.29 -0.87
CA ASP A 231 -25.23 22.55 -1.60
C ASP A 231 -25.24 22.29 -3.12
N SER A 232 -25.86 23.17 -3.90
CA SER A 232 -25.97 22.98 -5.36
C SER A 232 -24.71 23.36 -6.15
N GLU A 233 -23.87 24.22 -5.59
CA GLU A 233 -22.64 24.76 -6.20
C GLU A 233 -21.39 24.00 -5.73
N VAL A 234 -21.45 23.31 -4.58
CA VAL A 234 -20.33 22.56 -4.03
C VAL A 234 -20.59 21.06 -4.05
N ARG A 235 -19.62 20.31 -4.60
CA ARG A 235 -19.72 18.86 -4.82
C ARG A 235 -18.48 18.13 -4.35
N TRP A 236 -18.64 17.02 -3.62
CA TRP A 236 -17.51 16.13 -3.35
C TRP A 236 -16.99 15.49 -4.64
N GLN A 237 -15.69 15.19 -4.72
CA GLN A 237 -15.04 14.60 -5.89
C GLN A 237 -14.40 13.24 -5.61
N THR A 238 -13.83 13.08 -4.41
CA THR A 238 -13.17 11.85 -3.98
C THR A 238 -13.46 11.61 -2.51
N ALA A 239 -13.69 10.37 -2.13
CA ALA A 239 -13.83 9.93 -0.75
C ALA A 239 -12.75 8.91 -0.42
N ARG A 240 -12.12 9.03 0.77
CA ARG A 240 -11.35 7.94 1.35
C ARG A 240 -12.32 7.00 2.05
N ILE A 241 -12.20 5.70 1.78
CA ILE A 241 -13.05 4.66 2.35
C ILE A 241 -12.15 3.64 3.03
N ASP A 242 -12.49 3.28 4.27
CA ASP A 242 -11.86 2.19 5.00
C ASP A 242 -12.90 1.08 5.20
N ILE A 243 -12.67 -0.08 4.59
CA ILE A 243 -13.55 -1.25 4.68
C ILE A 243 -12.90 -2.33 5.53
N GLU A 244 -13.60 -2.81 6.55
CA GLU A 244 -13.14 -3.90 7.40
C GLU A 244 -12.96 -5.21 6.60
N GLY A 245 -11.94 -5.99 6.94
CA GLY A 245 -11.63 -7.25 6.25
C GLY A 245 -12.83 -8.21 6.15
N SER A 246 -13.67 -8.25 7.19
CA SER A 246 -14.87 -9.10 7.26
C SER A 246 -16.01 -8.66 6.34
N ALA A 247 -15.98 -7.45 5.79
CA ALA A 247 -17.01 -6.94 4.90
C ALA A 247 -16.80 -7.32 3.42
N TRP A 248 -15.60 -7.79 3.08
CA TRP A 248 -15.27 -8.24 1.72
C TRP A 248 -15.84 -9.64 1.47
N LEU A 249 -16.47 -9.80 0.30
CA LEU A 249 -16.85 -11.11 -0.21
C LEU A 249 -15.60 -11.81 -0.76
N PRO A 250 -15.41 -13.11 -0.51
CA PRO A 250 -14.18 -13.80 -0.90
C PRO A 250 -14.05 -13.92 -2.43
N GLY A 251 -12.81 -13.80 -2.92
CA GLY A 251 -12.48 -14.03 -4.33
C GLY A 251 -12.99 -12.95 -5.29
N LEU A 252 -13.02 -13.30 -6.58
CA LEU A 252 -13.52 -12.45 -7.66
C LEU A 252 -15.05 -12.57 -7.82
N PRO A 253 -15.71 -11.53 -8.37
CA PRO A 253 -17.18 -11.39 -8.41
C PRO A 253 -17.91 -12.18 -9.50
#